data_AF-A0A4S4KQC5-F1
#
_entry.id   AF-A0A4S4KQC5-F1
#
_cell.length_a   1.000
_cell.length_b   1.000
_cell.length_c   1.000
_cell.angle_alpha   90.00
_cell.angle_beta   90.00
_cell.angle_gamma   90.00
#
_symmetry.space_group_name_H-M   'P 1'
#
loop_
_entity.id
_entity.type
_entity.pdbx_description
1 polymer ?
#
loop_
_entity_poly.entity_id
_entity_poly.type
_entity_poly.pdbx_seq_one_letter_code
_entity_poly.pdbx_strand_id
1 'polypeptide(L)'
;MEVLDGNIKGNAHWFPSVRPETVVLDWNDETLPSEVQDGVDFIMYDRPISHFWTRMADVTYNTDSFPALIDTLARIRQLRPDCAPAVLLAYKERHPDERRLWDMTRTIGLRLDEVARVSGACGNPVEIFVGTFHYED
;
A
#
# COMPACT_ATOMS: atom_id res chain seq x y z
N MET A 1 17.08 3.75 -0.59
CA MET A 1 17.56 2.45 -1.11
C MET A 1 18.42 1.73 -0.07
N GLU A 2 19.51 2.36 0.38
CA GLU A 2 20.51 1.73 1.28
C GLU A 2 19.94 1.02 2.53
N VAL A 3 18.90 1.58 3.16
CA VAL A 3 18.25 0.95 4.33
C VAL A 3 17.46 -0.30 3.97
N LEU A 4 16.71 -0.28 2.87
CA LEU A 4 15.91 -1.42 2.43
C LEU A 4 16.82 -2.56 1.92
N ASP A 5 17.86 -2.22 1.15
CA ASP A 5 18.87 -3.17 0.70
C ASP A 5 19.60 -3.83 1.88
N GLY A 6 19.94 -3.03 2.90
CA GLY A 6 20.55 -3.53 4.14
C GLY A 6 19.63 -4.51 4.87
N ASN A 7 18.34 -4.17 4.99
CA ASN A 7 17.34 -5.03 5.64
C ASN A 7 17.14 -6.33 4.87
N ILE A 8 17.03 -6.28 3.54
CA ILE A 8 16.89 -7.47 2.70
C ILE A 8 18.10 -8.38 2.85
N LYS A 9 19.32 -7.83 2.74
CA LYS A 9 20.56 -8.62 2.90
C LYS A 9 20.68 -9.24 4.29
N GLY A 10 20.35 -8.48 5.34
CA GLY A 10 20.39 -8.97 6.71
C GLY A 10 19.37 -10.09 6.98
N ASN A 11 18.23 -10.07 6.30
CA ASN A 11 17.14 -11.02 6.48
C ASN A 11 17.04 -12.09 5.38
N ALA A 12 18.00 -12.14 4.44
CA ALA A 12 17.94 -13.03 3.27
C ALA A 12 17.73 -14.51 3.64
N HIS A 13 18.21 -14.93 4.82
CA HIS A 13 18.05 -16.30 5.33
C HIS A 13 16.58 -16.69 5.62
N TRP A 14 15.68 -15.73 5.83
CA TRP A 14 14.25 -15.97 5.99
C TRP A 14 13.52 -16.23 4.67
N PHE A 15 14.17 -15.96 3.54
CA PHE A 15 13.59 -16.06 2.20
C PHE A 15 14.37 -17.08 1.34
N PRO A 16 14.29 -18.39 1.64
CA PRO A 16 15.07 -19.41 0.93
C PRO A 16 14.65 -19.60 -0.53
N SER A 17 13.39 -19.28 -0.86
CA SER A 17 12.79 -19.55 -2.18
C SER A 17 12.51 -18.30 -3.00
N VAL A 18 12.66 -17.10 -2.43
CA VAL A 18 12.35 -15.82 -3.06
C VAL A 18 13.42 -14.81 -2.66
N ARG A 19 13.84 -13.94 -3.56
CA ARG A 19 14.75 -12.84 -3.23
C ARG A 19 14.01 -11.52 -3.42
N PRO A 20 13.63 -10.83 -2.32
CA PRO A 20 13.10 -9.50 -2.42
C PRO A 20 14.13 -8.57 -3.06
N GLU A 21 13.69 -7.68 -3.94
CA GLU A 21 14.51 -6.63 -4.55
C GLU A 21 13.88 -5.28 -4.26
N THR A 22 14.71 -4.24 -4.15
CA THR A 22 14.19 -2.87 -3.99
C THR A 22 14.09 -2.20 -5.33
N VAL A 23 12.94 -1.60 -5.60
CA VAL A 23 12.71 -0.71 -6.74
C VAL A 23 12.16 0.60 -6.20
N VAL A 24 12.54 1.72 -6.83
CA VAL A 24 11.98 3.03 -6.47
C VAL A 24 10.63 3.16 -7.17
N LEU A 25 9.57 3.39 -6.41
CA LEU A 25 8.25 3.76 -6.91
C LEU A 25 7.93 5.16 -6.41
N ASP A 26 8.14 6.17 -7.25
CA ASP A 26 7.73 7.55 -6.98
C ASP A 26 6.31 7.77 -7.50
N TRP A 27 5.40 8.14 -6.63
CA TRP A 27 3.99 8.33 -6.97
C TRP A 27 3.75 9.57 -7.83
N ASN A 28 4.69 10.53 -7.81
CA ASN A 28 4.61 11.72 -8.65
C ASN A 28 5.22 11.51 -10.03
N ASP A 29 5.91 10.40 -10.28
CA ASP A 29 6.37 10.04 -11.61
C ASP A 29 5.17 9.55 -12.43
N GLU A 30 5.07 9.98 -13.69
CA GLU A 30 4.02 9.57 -14.63
C GLU A 30 4.21 8.11 -15.08
N THR A 31 5.44 7.62 -15.05
CA THR A 31 5.83 6.29 -15.54
C THR A 31 6.04 5.30 -14.41
N LEU A 32 5.47 4.10 -14.56
CA LEU A 32 5.76 3.00 -13.64
C LEU A 32 7.11 2.36 -13.99
N PRO A 33 7.90 1.93 -12.98
CA PRO A 33 9.16 1.22 -13.19
C PRO A 33 8.98 0.01 -14.11
N SER A 34 10.01 -0.32 -14.90
CA SER A 34 10.01 -1.48 -15.80
C SER A 34 9.70 -2.81 -15.08
N GLU A 35 10.13 -2.92 -13.83
CA GLU A 35 10.05 -4.09 -12.97
C GLU A 35 8.60 -4.43 -12.58
N VAL A 36 7.68 -3.47 -12.67
CA VAL A 36 6.26 -3.71 -12.37
C VAL A 36 5.41 -3.82 -13.64
N GLN A 37 5.98 -3.63 -14.83
CA GLN A 37 5.20 -3.60 -16.09
C GLN A 37 4.49 -4.92 -16.40
N ASP A 38 5.04 -6.05 -15.94
CA ASP A 38 4.41 -7.37 -16.07
C ASP A 38 3.21 -7.57 -15.13
N GLY A 39 2.88 -6.54 -14.36
CA GLY A 39 1.78 -6.51 -13.41
C GLY A 39 2.22 -6.66 -11.97
N VAL A 40 1.30 -6.31 -11.08
CA VAL A 40 1.45 -6.50 -9.64
C VAL A 40 0.37 -7.45 -9.18
N ASP A 41 0.73 -8.46 -8.38
CA ASP A 41 -0.24 -9.40 -7.81
C ASP A 41 -0.80 -8.88 -6.48
N PHE A 42 0.03 -8.18 -5.70
CA PHE A 42 -0.30 -7.78 -4.33
C PHE A 42 0.30 -6.43 -3.96
N ILE A 43 -0.54 -5.56 -3.40
CA ILE A 43 -0.13 -4.25 -2.90
C ILE A 43 -0.39 -4.21 -1.39
N MET A 44 0.66 -4.01 -0.60
CA MET A 44 0.56 -3.86 0.85
C MET A 44 0.85 -2.44 1.26
N TYR A 45 -0.05 -1.85 2.05
CA TYR A 45 0.21 -0.65 2.82
C TYR A 45 0.27 -1.02 4.30
N ASP A 46 1.43 -0.82 4.90
CA ASP A 46 1.59 -0.85 6.36
C ASP A 46 1.77 0.58 6.87
N ARG A 47 1.21 0.88 8.04
CA ARG A 47 1.50 2.08 8.84
C ARG A 47 2.26 1.57 10.06
N PRO A 48 3.49 2.06 10.35
CA PRO A 48 4.38 1.35 11.24
C PRO A 48 3.77 1.28 12.65
N ILE A 49 3.68 0.07 13.15
CA ILE A 49 3.03 -0.27 14.42
C ILE A 49 4.05 -0.09 15.56
N SER A 50 4.51 1.14 15.84
CA SER A 50 5.23 1.40 17.11
C SER A 50 5.29 2.87 17.52
N HIS A 51 4.98 3.13 18.79
CA HIS A 51 5.23 4.38 19.50
C HIS A 51 6.66 4.40 20.07
N PHE A 52 7.68 4.51 19.22
CA PHE A 52 8.95 5.14 19.59
C PHE A 52 9.73 5.49 18.31
N TRP A 53 9.64 6.74 17.89
CA TRP A 53 10.54 7.44 16.95
C TRP A 53 10.73 6.98 15.49
N THR A 54 10.10 5.92 14.97
CA THR A 54 10.20 5.59 13.52
C THR A 54 9.06 6.22 12.69
N ARG A 55 9.33 7.40 12.12
CA ARG A 55 8.52 8.07 11.08
C ARG A 55 8.70 7.40 9.70
N MET A 56 8.44 6.10 9.56
CA MET A 56 8.51 5.43 8.26
C MET A 56 7.43 4.36 8.11
N ALA A 57 6.20 4.82 7.89
CA ALA A 57 5.34 4.36 6.80
C ALA A 57 4.10 5.26 6.85
N ASP A 58 4.22 6.36 6.12
CA ASP A 58 3.50 7.61 6.37
C ASP A 58 2.69 7.94 5.11
N VAL A 59 1.93 6.95 4.63
CA VAL A 59 1.21 7.02 3.35
C VAL A 59 -0.17 7.66 3.48
N THR A 60 -0.74 7.67 4.70
CA THR A 60 -2.10 8.18 4.94
C THR A 60 -2.20 9.48 5.74
N TYR A 61 -1.11 10.02 6.33
CA TYR A 61 -1.20 11.27 7.13
C TYR A 61 -1.19 12.53 6.27
N ASN A 62 -0.53 12.46 5.11
CA ASN A 62 -0.47 13.55 4.17
C ASN A 62 -1.59 13.37 3.15
N THR A 63 -2.76 13.93 3.45
CA THR A 63 -3.90 13.93 2.53
C THR A 63 -3.54 14.51 1.16
N ASP A 64 -2.52 15.36 1.08
CA ASP A 64 -2.02 15.94 -0.16
C ASP A 64 -1.35 14.89 -1.07
N SER A 65 -0.94 13.74 -0.53
CA SER A 65 -0.37 12.63 -1.29
C SER A 65 -1.41 11.65 -1.82
N PHE A 66 -2.69 11.79 -1.44
CA PHE A 66 -3.74 10.85 -1.87
C PHE A 66 -3.96 10.89 -3.39
N PRO A 67 -3.99 12.05 -4.08
CA PRO A 67 -4.13 12.06 -5.53
C PRO A 67 -3.04 11.24 -6.24
N ALA A 68 -1.77 11.47 -5.90
CA ALA A 68 -0.65 10.74 -6.49
C ALA A 68 -0.71 9.22 -6.20
N LEU A 69 -1.14 8.83 -5.00
CA LEU A 69 -1.35 7.44 -4.64
C LEU A 69 -2.46 6.79 -5.48
N ILE A 70 -3.59 7.48 -5.64
CA ILE A 70 -4.75 6.99 -6.39
C ILE A 70 -4.43 6.89 -7.88
N ASP A 71 -3.72 7.86 -8.44
CA ASP A 71 -3.24 7.82 -9.83
C ASP A 71 -2.25 6.66 -10.04
N THR A 72 -1.39 6.39 -9.06
CA THR A 72 -0.49 5.23 -9.10
C THR A 72 -1.25 3.90 -9.08
N LEU A 73 -2.25 3.77 -8.20
CA LEU A 73 -3.12 2.59 -8.15
C LEU A 73 -3.91 2.39 -9.44
N ALA A 74 -4.44 3.47 -10.04
CA ALA A 74 -5.12 3.43 -11.32
C ALA A 74 -4.21 2.94 -12.45
N ARG A 75 -2.97 3.42 -12.50
CA ARG A 75 -1.97 2.97 -13.48
C ARG A 75 -1.59 1.50 -13.29
N ILE A 76 -1.37 1.06 -12.05
CA ILE A 76 -1.08 -0.35 -11.77
C ILE A 76 -2.26 -1.24 -12.19
N ARG A 77 -3.50 -0.80 -11.95
CA ARG A 77 -4.70 -1.52 -12.37
C ARG A 77 -4.78 -1.70 -13.89
N GLN A 78 -4.30 -0.71 -14.66
CA GLN A 78 -4.29 -0.75 -16.13
C GLN A 78 -3.24 -1.70 -16.71
N LEU A 79 -2.18 -2.05 -15.96
CA LEU A 79 -1.12 -2.95 -16.45
C LEU A 79 -1.65 -4.36 -16.77
N ARG A 80 -2.56 -4.88 -15.94
CA ARG A 80 -3.22 -6.16 -16.17
C ARG A 80 -4.74 -6.00 -16.12
N PRO A 81 -5.37 -5.64 -17.25
CA PRO A 81 -6.81 -5.50 -17.35
C PRO A 81 -7.54 -6.75 -16.87
N ASP A 82 -7.02 -7.95 -17.16
CA ASP A 82 -7.67 -9.25 -16.87
C ASP A 82 -7.35 -9.84 -15.49
N CYS A 83 -6.38 -9.26 -14.76
CA CYS A 83 -5.94 -9.78 -13.46
C CYS A 83 -5.60 -8.62 -12.52
N ALA A 84 -6.62 -8.14 -11.83
CA ALA A 84 -6.48 -7.02 -10.90
C ALA A 84 -5.67 -7.43 -9.66
N PRO A 85 -4.77 -6.55 -9.16
CA PRO A 85 -4.04 -6.80 -7.93
C PRO A 85 -4.98 -6.88 -6.73
N ALA A 86 -4.65 -7.74 -5.77
CA ALA A 86 -5.24 -7.65 -4.44
C ALA A 86 -4.55 -6.54 -3.63
N VAL A 87 -5.34 -5.72 -2.94
CA VAL A 87 -4.81 -4.65 -2.08
C VAL A 87 -5.04 -5.03 -0.62
N LEU A 88 -4.02 -4.89 0.22
CA LEU A 88 -4.13 -5.04 1.67
C LEU A 88 -3.70 -3.73 2.33
N LEU A 89 -4.57 -3.18 3.18
CA LEU A 89 -4.32 -1.95 3.91
C LEU A 89 -4.48 -2.20 5.41
N ALA A 90 -3.40 -2.00 6.16
CA ALA A 90 -3.45 -1.89 7.62
C ALA A 90 -3.56 -0.42 8.00
N TYR A 91 -4.70 -0.01 8.56
CA TYR A 91 -5.03 1.37 8.86
C TYR A 91 -5.17 1.60 10.37
N LYS A 92 -4.61 2.72 10.84
CA LYS A 92 -4.81 3.24 12.19
C LYS A 92 -5.19 4.70 12.09
N GLU A 93 -6.40 5.03 12.50
CA GLU A 93 -6.92 6.39 12.44
C GLU A 93 -6.13 7.34 13.34
N ARG A 94 -5.63 8.44 12.75
CA ARG A 94 -5.01 9.55 13.48
C ARG A 94 -5.71 10.88 13.25
N HIS A 95 -6.33 11.05 12.09
CA HIS A 95 -7.12 12.20 11.75
C HIS A 95 -8.34 11.77 10.92
N PRO A 96 -9.55 12.30 11.18
CA PRO A 96 -10.75 11.89 10.46
C PRO A 96 -10.68 12.15 8.94
N ASP A 97 -9.92 13.16 8.51
CA ASP A 97 -9.76 13.45 7.06
C ASP A 97 -9.03 12.34 6.29
N GLU A 98 -8.29 11.45 6.96
CA GLU A 98 -7.65 10.31 6.31
C GLU A 98 -8.69 9.36 5.69
N ARG A 99 -9.92 9.36 6.21
CA ARG A 99 -11.04 8.53 5.70
C ARG A 99 -11.47 8.90 4.28
N ARG A 100 -11.09 10.09 3.78
CA ARG A 100 -11.33 10.49 2.39
C ARG A 100 -10.64 9.56 1.38
N LEU A 101 -9.60 8.84 1.79
CA LEU A 101 -8.94 7.84 0.95
C LEU A 101 -9.92 6.79 0.43
N TRP A 102 -10.88 6.35 1.24
CA TRP A 102 -11.87 5.34 0.83
C TRP A 102 -12.75 5.85 -0.31
N ASP A 103 -13.19 7.11 -0.22
CA ASP A 103 -13.99 7.74 -1.27
C ASP A 103 -13.17 7.87 -2.56
N MET A 104 -11.89 8.24 -2.47
CA MET A 104 -11.02 8.35 -3.63
C MET A 104 -10.69 6.99 -4.25
N THR A 105 -10.51 5.93 -3.45
CA THR A 105 -10.30 4.58 -4.02
C THR A 105 -11.50 4.09 -4.81
N ARG A 106 -12.72 4.48 -4.42
CA ARG A 106 -13.93 4.13 -5.18
C ARG A 106 -13.97 4.76 -6.56
N THR A 107 -13.39 5.96 -6.75
CA THR A 107 -13.38 6.62 -8.07
C THR A 107 -12.52 5.89 -9.11
N ILE A 108 -11.64 4.99 -8.66
CA ILE A 108 -10.83 4.11 -9.53
C ILE A 108 -11.33 2.65 -9.52
N GLY A 109 -12.55 2.42 -9.02
CA GLY A 109 -13.16 1.09 -8.91
C GLY A 109 -12.58 0.21 -7.81
N LEU A 110 -11.72 0.74 -6.93
CA LEU A 110 -11.16 0.00 -5.80
C LEU A 110 -12.07 0.14 -4.57
N ARG A 111 -12.67 -0.97 -4.16
CA ARG A 111 -13.44 -1.06 -2.93
C ARG A 111 -12.60 -1.65 -1.82
N LEU A 112 -12.52 -0.96 -0.68
CA LEU A 112 -11.86 -1.44 0.53
C LEU A 112 -12.91 -1.94 1.53
N ASP A 113 -12.88 -3.22 1.86
CA ASP A 113 -13.74 -3.84 2.86
C ASP A 113 -12.94 -4.19 4.13
N GLU A 114 -13.43 -3.77 5.30
CA GLU A 114 -12.82 -4.11 6.59
C GLU A 114 -13.01 -5.60 6.85
N VAL A 115 -11.92 -6.35 7.01
CA VAL A 115 -11.95 -7.79 7.27
C VAL A 115 -11.57 -8.13 8.71
N ALA A 116 -10.84 -7.24 9.39
CA ALA A 116 -10.46 -7.45 10.77
C ALA A 116 -10.17 -6.13 11.48
N ARG A 117 -10.32 -6.17 12.80
CA ARG A 117 -9.92 -5.10 13.69
C ARG A 117 -9.12 -5.69 14.83
N VAL A 118 -7.85 -5.31 14.94
CA VAL A 118 -6.91 -5.85 15.93
C VAL A 118 -6.48 -4.76 16.89
N SER A 119 -6.24 -5.11 18.15
CA SER A 119 -5.70 -4.16 19.12
C SER A 119 -4.27 -3.80 18.73
N GLY A 120 -4.04 -2.54 18.37
CA GLY A 120 -2.71 -2.03 18.07
C GLY A 120 -1.89 -1.71 19.32
N ALA A 121 -0.65 -1.29 19.12
CA ALA A 121 0.20 -0.78 20.19
C ALA A 121 -0.49 0.38 20.94
N CYS A 122 -0.53 0.28 22.27
CA CYS A 122 -1.21 1.19 23.21
C CYS A 122 -2.76 1.16 23.17
N GLY A 123 -3.37 0.08 22.68
CA GLY A 123 -4.82 -0.15 22.78
C GLY A 123 -5.68 0.50 21.71
N ASN A 124 -5.11 1.40 20.89
CA ASN A 124 -5.81 1.94 19.73
C ASN A 124 -5.98 0.85 18.65
N PRO A 125 -7.18 0.65 18.09
CA PRO A 125 -7.41 -0.38 17.09
C PRO A 125 -6.64 -0.09 15.79
N VAL A 126 -6.21 -1.17 15.14
CA VAL A 126 -5.77 -1.20 13.75
C VAL A 126 -6.83 -1.95 12.98
N GLU A 127 -7.35 -1.33 11.93
CA GLU A 127 -8.33 -1.89 11.02
C GLU A 127 -7.57 -2.46 9.81
N ILE A 128 -7.95 -3.66 9.39
CA ILE A 128 -7.35 -4.35 8.24
C ILE A 128 -8.41 -4.39 7.15
N PHE A 129 -8.06 -3.83 5.99
CA PHE A 129 -8.92 -3.78 4.81
C PHE A 129 -8.35 -4.62 3.69
N VAL A 130 -9.22 -5.37 3.02
CA VAL A 130 -8.92 -6.01 1.74
C VAL A 130 -9.58 -5.20 0.65
N GLY A 131 -8.80 -4.87 -0.36
CA GLY A 131 -9.22 -4.10 -1.53
C GLY A 131 -9.42 -4.97 -2.75
N THR A 132 -10.56 -4.82 -3.38
CA THR A 132 -10.91 -5.48 -4.65
C THR A 132 -11.30 -4.45 -5.69
N PHE A 133 -10.74 -4.58 -6.89
CA PHE A 133 -11.17 -3.79 -8.05
C PHE A 133 -12.44 -4.40 -8.65
N HIS A 134 -13.48 -3.60 -8.79
CA HIS A 134 -14.69 -3.98 -9.51
C HIS A 134 -14.66 -3.36 -10.90
N TYR A 135 -15.15 -4.10 -11.89
CA TYR A 135 -15.55 -3.50 -13.17
C TYR A 135 -16.94 -2.91 -12.95
N GLU A 136 -17.10 -1.62 -13.22
CA GLU A 136 -18.42 -1.11 -13.55
C GLU A 136 -18.67 -1.49 -15.02
N ASP A 137 -19.70 -2.30 -15.27
CA ASP A 137 -20.22 -2.62 -16.61
C ASP A 137 -20.85 -1.38 -17.29
#